data_AF-A0A1H2X915-F1
#
_entry.id   AF-A0A1H2X915-F1
#
_cell.length_a   1.000
_cell.length_b   1.000
_cell.length_c   1.000
_cell.angle_alpha   90.00
_cell.angle_beta   90.00
_cell.angle_gamma   90.00
#
_symmetry.space_group_name_H-M   'P 1'
#
loop_
_entity.id
_entity.type
_entity.pdbx_description
1 polymer ?
#
loop_
_entity_poly.entity_id
_entity_poly.type
_entity_poly.pdbx_seq_one_letter_code
_entity_poly.pdbx_strand_id
1 'polypeptide(L)'
;MKTRASPLIIPVESQVRELDAKILLSCIAAERGFPVIMGSRAYAHFQVASVPRGIYLAKSMRGLSSSMFKILRQLGHEIVAWEEEALVHPPSETYFSLRLSPKTIKNVSHVFAWGQENVDLLRQYPALPENMPIHITGNPRGDMLRSEIRPYFAPEVEELRSRYGDFILINTNFSDVNPYIPSVGLFLPTKAPSKPARLGQSGIGMSKEFAEGLRAHKLSVLEDFKQLIPMLEQAFPELTIIVRPHPSESYQIYHQIAAKCSRVVITNQGNVIPWLLAAKAMVHNGCTTGLEAYVLDVPAISYLATLNKYYDYDFQGLPTKLSYQCFNFEELAEILSQILKGEMGAADGQERQDLIDYFLTAQKGPLACERIVDVLEASGYSKGQPPAKPLGVYLQGWLFTKLKAGLTNLYMRRPGPNRLAYHNHRFPGISVEEIEQKIARFGDLLKRFDKIKVAPYAKHVFRISA
;
A
#
# COMPACT_ATOMS: atom_id res chain seq x y z
N MET A 1 -5.19 -20.42 35.39
CA MET A 1 -4.50 -20.36 34.08
C MET A 1 -3.69 -19.08 34.03
N LYS A 2 -2.36 -19.14 33.85
CA LYS A 2 -1.56 -17.91 33.62
C LYS A 2 -2.15 -17.21 32.39
N THR A 3 -2.61 -15.98 32.55
CA THR A 3 -3.15 -15.21 31.45
C THR A 3 -2.02 -14.95 30.45
N ARG A 4 -2.20 -15.38 29.20
CA ARG A 4 -1.23 -15.19 28.12
C ARG A 4 -1.70 -14.02 27.27
N ALA A 5 -0.77 -13.12 26.90
CA ALA A 5 -1.02 -12.07 25.93
C ALA A 5 -1.62 -12.66 24.64
N SER A 6 -2.52 -11.89 24.02
CA SER A 6 -3.08 -12.24 22.71
C SER A 6 -1.97 -12.28 21.66
N PRO A 7 -1.84 -13.35 20.86
CA PRO A 7 -0.98 -13.28 19.69
C PRO A 7 -1.53 -12.26 18.70
N LEU A 8 -0.65 -11.45 18.11
CA LEU A 8 -0.97 -10.50 17.05
C LEU A 8 -0.63 -11.13 15.69
N ILE A 9 -1.64 -11.32 14.85
CA ILE A 9 -1.51 -11.90 13.51
C ILE A 9 -1.46 -10.76 12.50
N ILE A 10 -0.29 -10.56 11.88
CA ILE A 10 0.02 -9.46 10.97
C ILE A 10 0.21 -10.02 9.55
N PRO A 11 -0.86 -10.10 8.74
CA PRO A 11 -0.76 -10.56 7.36
C PRO A 11 -0.10 -9.51 6.46
N VAL A 12 0.78 -9.94 5.57
CA VAL A 12 1.46 -9.13 4.55
C VAL A 12 0.96 -9.56 3.17
N GLU A 13 0.45 -8.64 2.35
CA GLU A 13 -0.02 -8.97 0.99
C GLU A 13 1.06 -8.74 -0.07
N SER A 14 1.87 -7.70 0.08
CA SER A 14 2.97 -7.34 -0.81
C SER A 14 4.22 -7.08 0.00
N GLN A 15 5.31 -7.78 -0.26
CA GLN A 15 6.55 -7.54 0.47
C GLN A 15 7.09 -6.13 0.20
N VAL A 16 7.14 -5.77 -1.07
CA VAL A 16 7.69 -4.50 -1.56
C VAL A 16 6.98 -3.28 -0.97
N ARG A 17 5.69 -3.39 -0.66
CA ARG A 17 4.88 -2.26 -0.17
C ARG A 17 4.64 -2.27 1.34
N GLU A 18 4.62 -3.43 1.98
CA GLU A 18 4.08 -3.57 3.34
C GLU A 18 5.03 -4.24 4.33
N LEU A 19 6.05 -4.98 3.87
CA LEU A 19 6.83 -5.84 4.77
C LEU A 19 7.63 -5.06 5.80
N ASP A 20 8.40 -4.05 5.39
CA ASP A 20 9.27 -3.30 6.30
C ASP A 20 8.46 -2.62 7.41
N ALA A 21 7.35 -1.96 7.04
CA ALA A 21 6.40 -1.35 7.97
C ALA A 21 5.79 -2.38 8.95
N LYS A 22 5.47 -3.58 8.46
CA LYS A 22 4.91 -4.66 9.30
C LYS A 22 5.96 -5.33 10.18
N ILE A 23 7.23 -5.34 9.78
CA ILE A 23 8.35 -5.76 10.63
C ILE A 23 8.51 -4.77 11.79
N LEU A 24 8.49 -3.46 11.52
CA LEU A 24 8.57 -2.44 12.57
C LEU A 24 7.43 -2.59 13.60
N LEU A 25 6.18 -2.73 13.13
CA LEU A 25 5.03 -3.00 14.00
C LEU A 25 5.21 -4.31 14.80
N SER A 26 5.72 -5.35 14.16
CA SER A 26 5.97 -6.64 14.82
C SER A 26 7.01 -6.53 15.93
N CYS A 27 8.09 -5.77 15.71
CA CYS A 27 9.14 -5.56 16.70
C CYS A 27 8.61 -4.80 17.92
N ILE A 28 7.88 -3.70 17.69
CA ILE A 28 7.28 -2.90 18.77
C ILE A 28 6.26 -3.72 19.56
N ALA A 29 5.39 -4.47 18.88
CA ALA A 29 4.42 -5.33 19.56
C ALA A 29 5.11 -6.43 20.37
N ALA A 30 6.15 -7.07 19.82
CA ALA A 30 6.90 -8.11 20.51
C ALA A 30 7.68 -7.59 21.73
N GLU A 31 8.29 -6.42 21.63
CA GLU A 31 8.95 -5.74 22.75
C GLU A 31 7.96 -5.40 23.88
N ARG A 32 6.71 -5.10 23.51
CA ARG A 32 5.57 -4.89 24.43
C ARG A 32 4.92 -6.20 24.91
N GLY A 33 5.53 -7.35 24.62
CA GLY A 33 5.11 -8.65 25.15
C GLY A 33 4.02 -9.38 24.35
N PHE A 34 3.64 -8.89 23.16
CA PHE A 34 2.74 -9.62 22.27
C PHE A 34 3.51 -10.70 21.50
N PRO A 35 3.08 -11.98 21.52
CA PRO A 35 3.58 -12.95 20.54
C PRO A 35 3.10 -12.54 19.15
N VAL A 36 3.98 -12.38 18.17
CA VAL A 36 3.58 -11.95 16.82
C VAL A 36 3.70 -13.10 15.83
N ILE A 37 2.68 -13.26 14.99
CA ILE A 37 2.66 -14.16 13.83
C ILE A 37 2.53 -13.29 12.58
N MET A 38 3.61 -13.15 11.81
CA MET A 38 3.69 -12.26 10.66
C MET A 38 4.10 -13.03 9.41
N GLY A 39 3.54 -12.70 8.25
CA GLY A 39 3.90 -13.35 6.99
C GLY A 39 2.86 -13.19 5.89
N SER A 40 3.02 -13.94 4.80
CA SER A 40 2.11 -13.88 3.65
C SER A 40 0.66 -14.06 4.09
N ARG A 41 -0.24 -13.16 3.66
CA ARG A 41 -1.67 -13.20 4.01
C ARG A 41 -2.30 -14.57 3.75
N ALA A 42 -2.03 -15.14 2.57
CA ALA A 42 -2.61 -16.44 2.19
C ALA A 42 -2.13 -17.55 3.12
N TYR A 43 -0.84 -17.59 3.41
CA TYR A 43 -0.27 -18.63 4.28
C TYR A 43 -0.61 -18.42 5.76
N ALA A 44 -0.71 -17.17 6.21
CA ALA A 44 -1.25 -16.84 7.53
C ALA A 44 -2.69 -17.38 7.68
N HIS A 45 -3.56 -17.18 6.67
CA HIS A 45 -4.92 -17.74 6.65
C HIS A 45 -4.95 -19.27 6.72
N PHE A 46 -3.94 -19.97 6.22
CA PHE A 46 -3.87 -21.43 6.36
C PHE A 46 -3.60 -21.87 7.80
N GLN A 47 -2.98 -20.99 8.59
CA GLN A 47 -2.54 -21.28 9.95
C GLN A 47 -3.44 -20.72 11.05
N VAL A 48 -4.41 -19.85 10.76
CA VAL A 48 -5.20 -19.18 11.81
C VAL A 48 -5.87 -20.15 12.79
N ALA A 49 -6.32 -21.32 12.34
CA ALA A 49 -6.91 -22.33 13.22
C ALA A 49 -5.90 -23.00 14.18
N SER A 50 -4.60 -22.88 13.90
CA SER A 50 -3.49 -23.39 14.72
C SER A 50 -2.90 -22.31 15.64
N VAL A 51 -3.29 -21.04 15.46
CA VAL A 51 -2.82 -19.93 16.31
C VAL A 51 -3.76 -19.81 17.51
N PRO A 52 -3.24 -19.57 18.74
CA PRO A 52 -4.10 -19.27 19.88
C PRO A 52 -5.04 -18.09 19.61
N ARG A 53 -6.16 -18.02 20.33
CA ARG A 53 -7.11 -16.89 20.20
C ARG A 53 -6.37 -15.58 20.41
N GLY A 54 -6.52 -14.66 19.47
CA GLY A 54 -5.71 -13.43 19.40
C GLY A 54 -6.31 -12.41 18.47
N ILE A 55 -5.48 -11.46 18.02
CA ILE A 55 -5.91 -10.32 17.22
C ILE A 55 -5.45 -10.52 15.77
N TYR A 56 -6.36 -10.46 14.82
CA TYR A 56 -6.04 -10.42 13.40
C TYR A 56 -6.10 -8.98 12.88
N LEU A 57 -4.99 -8.50 12.31
CA LEU A 57 -4.86 -7.16 11.77
C LEU A 57 -5.25 -7.15 10.28
N ALA A 58 -6.47 -6.74 9.99
CA ALA A 58 -6.99 -6.69 8.64
C ALA A 58 -6.51 -5.44 7.91
N LYS A 59 -5.87 -5.64 6.74
CA LYS A 59 -5.47 -4.56 5.82
C LYS A 59 -6.60 -3.85 5.07
N SER A 60 -7.81 -4.41 5.13
CA SER A 60 -8.98 -3.86 4.45
C SER A 60 -10.28 -4.43 5.01
N MET A 61 -11.36 -3.68 4.79
CA MET A 61 -12.72 -4.05 5.19
C MET A 61 -13.62 -4.38 3.99
N ARG A 62 -13.02 -4.82 2.88
CA ARG A 62 -13.74 -5.16 1.63
C ARG A 62 -14.60 -6.41 1.78
N GLY A 63 -15.73 -6.45 1.08
CA GLY A 63 -16.65 -7.60 1.08
C GLY A 63 -16.03 -8.95 0.70
N LEU A 64 -14.94 -8.93 -0.09
CA LEU A 64 -14.13 -10.11 -0.43
C LEU A 64 -13.57 -10.84 0.81
N SER A 65 -13.38 -10.12 1.92
CA SER A 65 -12.87 -10.67 3.18
C SER A 65 -13.96 -11.32 4.05
N SER A 66 -15.25 -11.20 3.69
CA SER A 66 -16.39 -11.63 4.52
C SER A 66 -16.30 -13.08 5.00
N SER A 67 -15.98 -14.01 4.09
CA SER A 67 -15.82 -15.43 4.45
C SER A 67 -14.68 -15.65 5.45
N MET A 68 -13.57 -14.93 5.30
CA MET A 68 -12.42 -15.06 6.20
C MET A 68 -12.70 -14.41 7.56
N PHE A 69 -13.36 -13.25 7.58
CA PHE A 69 -13.76 -12.58 8.83
C PHE A 69 -14.71 -13.47 9.64
N LYS A 70 -15.68 -14.12 8.98
CA LYS A 70 -16.54 -15.11 9.62
C LYS A 70 -15.72 -16.23 10.27
N ILE A 71 -14.78 -16.83 9.54
CA ILE A 71 -13.90 -17.89 10.05
C ILE A 71 -13.10 -17.40 11.27
N LEU A 72 -12.46 -16.22 11.17
CA LEU A 72 -11.68 -15.63 12.26
C LEU A 72 -12.51 -15.45 13.54
N ARG A 73 -13.73 -14.90 13.42
CA ARG A 73 -14.64 -14.74 14.57
C ARG A 73 -15.10 -16.09 15.13
N GLN A 74 -15.34 -17.09 14.28
CA GLN A 74 -15.71 -18.45 14.72
C GLN A 74 -14.58 -19.15 15.50
N LEU A 75 -13.33 -18.92 15.10
CA LEU A 75 -12.14 -19.40 15.82
C LEU A 75 -11.87 -18.65 17.14
N GLY A 76 -12.57 -17.55 17.39
CA GLY A 76 -12.41 -16.72 18.59
C GLY A 76 -11.29 -15.69 18.46
N HIS A 77 -10.87 -15.33 17.25
CA HIS A 77 -10.01 -14.16 17.06
C HIS A 77 -10.83 -12.87 17.08
N GLU A 78 -10.23 -11.81 17.60
CA GLU A 78 -10.66 -10.44 17.37
C GLU A 78 -10.12 -9.93 16.04
N ILE A 79 -10.84 -9.01 15.41
CA ILE A 79 -10.42 -8.39 14.15
C ILE A 79 -10.31 -6.91 14.41
N VAL A 80 -9.12 -6.37 14.19
CA VAL A 80 -8.88 -4.93 14.12
C VAL A 80 -8.46 -4.61 12.69
N ALA A 81 -8.72 -3.40 12.21
CA ALA A 81 -8.52 -3.10 10.80
C ALA A 81 -8.03 -1.68 10.53
N TRP A 82 -7.34 -1.52 9.41
CA TRP A 82 -7.23 -0.25 8.69
C TRP A 82 -7.58 -0.50 7.22
N GLU A 83 -7.66 0.55 6.41
CA GLU A 83 -7.67 0.40 4.95
C GLU A 83 -6.32 0.88 4.36
N GLU A 84 -5.59 -0.06 3.76
CA GLU A 84 -4.23 0.14 3.25
C GLU A 84 -4.13 1.22 2.16
N GLU A 85 -5.23 1.44 1.42
CA GLU A 85 -5.32 2.40 0.32
C GLU A 85 -6.29 3.55 0.64
N ALA A 86 -6.46 3.90 1.93
CA ALA A 86 -7.34 4.99 2.36
C ALA A 86 -6.65 6.36 2.40
N LEU A 87 -5.33 6.42 2.26
CA LEU A 87 -4.61 7.70 2.29
C LEU A 87 -4.90 8.55 1.03
N VAL A 88 -5.05 7.90 -0.12
CA VAL A 88 -5.49 8.54 -1.37
C VAL A 88 -6.66 7.71 -1.88
N HIS A 89 -7.86 8.29 -1.84
CA HIS A 89 -9.09 7.57 -2.15
C HIS A 89 -10.00 8.38 -3.08
N PRO A 90 -10.92 7.71 -3.81
CA PRO A 90 -11.98 8.36 -4.55
C PRO A 90 -13.02 9.02 -3.63
N PRO A 91 -13.96 9.82 -4.15
CA PRO A 91 -15.06 10.39 -3.37
C PRO A 91 -15.84 9.32 -2.60
N SER A 92 -16.49 9.74 -1.52
CA SER A 92 -17.04 8.85 -0.48
C SER A 92 -17.90 7.71 -1.03
N GLU A 93 -18.86 7.99 -1.91
CA GLU A 93 -19.73 6.96 -2.51
C GLU A 93 -18.94 5.86 -3.23
N THR A 94 -17.99 6.25 -4.08
CA THR A 94 -17.12 5.33 -4.81
C THR A 94 -16.16 4.61 -3.86
N TYR A 95 -15.62 5.30 -2.86
CA TYR A 95 -14.77 4.67 -1.85
C TYR A 95 -15.52 3.60 -1.06
N PHE A 96 -16.75 3.87 -0.62
CA PHE A 96 -17.57 2.95 0.15
C PHE A 96 -17.90 1.69 -0.65
N SER A 97 -18.25 1.82 -1.94
CA SER A 97 -18.57 0.67 -2.79
C SER A 97 -17.35 -0.23 -3.05
N LEU A 98 -16.16 0.38 -3.19
CA LEU A 98 -14.92 -0.32 -3.52
C LEU A 98 -14.23 -0.95 -2.31
N ARG A 99 -14.23 -0.24 -1.17
CA ARG A 99 -13.33 -0.49 -0.03
C ARG A 99 -14.03 -1.02 1.21
N LEU A 100 -15.31 -0.73 1.40
CA LEU A 100 -16.05 -1.12 2.60
C LEU A 100 -17.12 -2.15 2.28
N SER A 101 -17.59 -2.85 3.31
CA SER A 101 -18.77 -3.69 3.20
C SER A 101 -19.48 -3.81 4.54
N PRO A 102 -20.83 -3.74 4.57
CA PRO A 102 -21.59 -3.91 5.80
C PRO A 102 -21.34 -5.28 6.46
N LYS A 103 -21.03 -6.30 5.64
CA LYS A 103 -20.81 -7.67 6.10
C LYS A 103 -19.51 -7.83 6.88
N THR A 104 -18.48 -7.08 6.55
CA THR A 104 -17.12 -7.21 7.11
C THR A 104 -16.92 -6.21 8.24
N ILE A 105 -17.30 -4.95 8.07
CA ILE A 105 -17.11 -3.89 9.07
C ILE A 105 -17.73 -4.24 10.42
N LYS A 106 -18.89 -4.92 10.43
CA LYS A 106 -19.56 -5.36 11.66
C LYS A 106 -18.79 -6.43 12.47
N ASN A 107 -17.74 -7.03 11.90
CA ASN A 107 -16.89 -7.99 12.61
C ASN A 107 -15.61 -7.35 13.15
N VAL A 108 -15.39 -6.07 12.86
CA VAL A 108 -14.22 -5.31 13.30
C VAL A 108 -14.52 -4.70 14.66
N SER A 109 -13.53 -4.77 15.56
CA SER A 109 -13.63 -4.28 16.94
C SER A 109 -12.96 -2.91 17.10
N HIS A 110 -11.94 -2.62 16.29
CA HIS A 110 -11.25 -1.33 16.25
C HIS A 110 -10.85 -1.01 14.81
N VAL A 111 -11.04 0.25 14.41
CA VAL A 111 -10.52 0.79 13.14
C VAL A 111 -9.39 1.77 13.43
N PHE A 112 -8.27 1.63 12.72
CA PHE A 112 -7.13 2.53 12.75
C PHE A 112 -7.14 3.40 11.49
N ALA A 113 -7.18 4.72 11.68
CA ALA A 113 -7.25 5.72 10.63
C ALA A 113 -5.86 6.31 10.33
N TRP A 114 -5.58 6.62 9.06
CA TRP A 114 -4.34 7.30 8.65
C TRP A 114 -4.25 8.72 9.20
N GLY A 115 -5.37 9.43 9.27
CA GLY A 115 -5.48 10.80 9.77
C GLY A 115 -6.93 11.17 10.08
N GLN A 116 -7.18 12.45 10.37
CA GLN A 116 -8.53 12.94 10.68
C GLN A 116 -9.48 12.78 9.49
N GLU A 117 -8.98 12.98 8.27
CA GLU A 117 -9.78 12.80 7.05
C GLU A 117 -10.44 11.42 7.00
N ASN A 118 -9.68 10.36 7.27
CA ASN A 118 -10.20 9.00 7.23
C ASN A 118 -11.30 8.77 8.28
N VAL A 119 -11.24 9.46 9.42
CA VAL A 119 -12.33 9.41 10.42
C VAL A 119 -13.58 10.07 9.85
N ASP A 120 -13.45 11.27 9.30
CA ASP A 120 -14.57 12.02 8.74
C ASP A 120 -15.23 11.25 7.58
N LEU A 121 -14.42 10.64 6.72
CA LEU A 121 -14.87 9.75 5.64
C LEU A 121 -15.61 8.53 6.19
N LEU A 122 -15.05 7.83 7.18
CA LEU A 122 -15.69 6.64 7.76
C LEU A 122 -17.01 7.00 8.46
N ARG A 123 -17.12 8.17 9.09
CA ARG A 123 -18.35 8.63 9.75
C ARG A 123 -19.49 8.91 8.78
N GLN A 124 -19.18 9.18 7.51
CA GLN A 124 -20.19 9.29 6.44
C GLN A 124 -20.69 7.93 5.95
N TYR A 125 -20.05 6.81 6.31
CA TYR A 125 -20.44 5.50 5.82
C TYR A 125 -21.74 5.00 6.48
N PRO A 126 -22.85 4.80 5.72
CA PRO A 126 -24.16 4.52 6.33
C PRO A 126 -24.22 3.20 7.11
N ALA A 127 -23.33 2.25 6.81
CA ALA A 127 -23.28 0.95 7.49
C ALA A 127 -22.17 0.86 8.54
N LEU A 128 -21.58 2.01 8.94
CA LEU A 128 -20.68 2.06 10.08
C LEU A 128 -21.48 1.74 11.36
N PRO A 129 -21.02 0.79 12.20
CA PRO A 129 -21.66 0.57 13.50
C PRO A 129 -21.62 1.81 14.39
N GLU A 130 -22.74 2.13 15.04
CA GLU A 130 -22.99 3.39 15.79
C GLU A 130 -21.86 3.75 16.77
N ASN A 131 -21.30 2.76 17.46
CA ASN A 131 -20.23 2.93 18.45
C ASN A 131 -18.90 2.32 18.01
N MET A 132 -18.63 2.22 16.70
CA MET A 132 -17.35 1.71 16.19
C MET A 132 -16.18 2.56 16.74
N PRO A 133 -15.23 1.96 17.49
CA PRO A 133 -14.02 2.66 17.90
C PRO A 133 -13.13 2.93 16.69
N ILE A 134 -12.95 4.20 16.34
CA ILE A 134 -12.03 4.66 15.29
C ILE A 134 -10.91 5.44 15.97
N HIS A 135 -9.67 4.99 15.78
CA HIS A 135 -8.48 5.53 16.43
C HIS A 135 -7.60 6.23 15.39
N ILE A 136 -7.27 7.49 15.63
CA ILE A 136 -6.35 8.24 14.75
C ILE A 136 -4.91 7.90 15.16
N THR A 137 -4.40 6.80 14.63
CA THR A 137 -3.06 6.31 14.95
C THR A 137 -2.03 6.66 13.89
N GLY A 138 -2.44 7.01 12.67
CA GLY A 138 -1.57 6.87 11.52
C GLY A 138 -1.54 5.43 11.02
N ASN A 139 -0.63 5.14 10.09
CA ASN A 139 -0.39 3.81 9.54
C ASN A 139 1.11 3.48 9.60
N PRO A 140 1.50 2.21 9.84
CA PRO A 140 2.91 1.80 9.80
C PRO A 140 3.67 2.19 8.52
N ARG A 141 2.99 2.30 7.37
CA ARG A 141 3.63 2.80 6.14
C ARG A 141 4.01 4.27 6.23
N GLY A 142 3.26 5.08 6.98
CA GLY A 142 3.60 6.47 7.27
C GLY A 142 4.86 6.58 8.13
N ASP A 143 5.08 5.65 9.06
CA ASP A 143 6.31 5.62 9.86
C ASP A 143 7.56 5.48 8.97
N MET A 144 7.47 4.72 7.87
CA MET A 144 8.57 4.53 6.93
C MET A 144 8.95 5.80 6.15
N LEU A 145 8.11 6.85 6.17
CA LEU A 145 8.38 8.14 5.50
C LEU A 145 9.05 9.16 6.43
N ARG A 146 9.06 8.91 7.74
CA ARG A 146 9.56 9.84 8.75
C ARG A 146 11.06 10.04 8.65
N SER A 147 11.51 11.28 8.88
CA SER A 147 12.91 11.71 8.74
C SER A 147 13.93 10.81 9.44
N GLU A 148 13.60 10.35 10.64
CA GLU A 148 14.39 9.49 11.51
C GLU A 148 14.39 8.01 11.09
N ILE A 149 13.43 7.60 10.23
CA ILE A 149 13.38 6.25 9.65
C ILE A 149 14.03 6.22 8.26
N ARG A 150 14.07 7.33 7.52
CA ARG A 150 14.67 7.43 6.17
C ARG A 150 16.05 6.73 6.05
N PRO A 151 16.99 6.83 7.02
CA PRO A 151 18.28 6.14 6.94
C PRO A 151 18.19 4.61 6.84
N TYR A 152 17.07 3.99 7.21
CA TYR A 152 16.81 2.55 7.00
C TYR A 152 17.03 2.12 5.53
N PHE A 153 16.75 3.03 4.60
CA PHE A 153 16.86 2.81 3.16
C PHE A 153 18.19 3.26 2.56
N ALA A 154 19.14 3.75 3.36
CA ALA A 154 20.40 4.29 2.87
C ALA A 154 21.19 3.32 1.97
N PRO A 155 21.31 2.01 2.29
CA PRO A 155 22.02 1.07 1.42
C PRO A 155 21.40 1.00 0.01
N GLU A 156 20.06 0.89 -0.07
CA GLU A 156 19.34 0.84 -1.34
C GLU A 156 19.43 2.18 -2.10
N VAL A 157 19.41 3.32 -1.40
CA VAL A 157 19.57 4.64 -2.03
C VAL A 157 20.94 4.79 -2.66
N GLU A 158 22.01 4.40 -1.95
CA GLU A 158 23.38 4.47 -2.46
C GLU A 158 23.62 3.51 -3.62
N GLU A 159 23.04 2.30 -3.59
CA GLU A 159 23.07 1.38 -4.74
C GLU A 159 22.43 2.01 -5.98
N LEU A 160 21.25 2.65 -5.83
CA LEU A 160 20.56 3.30 -6.94
C LEU A 160 21.36 4.46 -7.51
N ARG A 161 21.94 5.31 -6.66
CA ARG A 161 22.80 6.43 -7.08
C ARG A 161 24.06 5.94 -7.79
N SER A 162 24.73 4.92 -7.23
CA SER A 162 25.91 4.34 -7.86
C SER A 162 25.60 3.72 -9.23
N ARG A 163 24.39 3.17 -9.41
CA ARG A 163 24.01 2.48 -10.64
C ARG A 163 23.50 3.42 -11.74
N TYR A 164 22.74 4.45 -11.37
CA TYR A 164 22.01 5.29 -12.32
C TYR A 164 22.50 6.75 -12.38
N GLY A 165 23.40 7.14 -11.47
CA GLY A 165 23.84 8.53 -11.33
C GLY A 165 22.69 9.43 -10.90
N ASP A 166 22.70 10.66 -11.39
CA ASP A 166 21.59 11.59 -11.21
C ASP A 166 20.44 11.26 -12.19
N PHE A 167 19.22 11.18 -11.66
CA PHE A 167 18.07 10.79 -12.48
C PHE A 167 16.76 11.50 -12.10
N ILE A 168 15.88 11.60 -13.10
CA ILE A 168 14.47 11.97 -12.95
C ILE A 168 13.66 10.69 -12.87
N LEU A 169 12.77 10.59 -11.88
CA LEU A 169 11.88 9.46 -11.69
C LEU A 169 10.50 9.76 -12.29
N ILE A 170 9.97 8.87 -13.13
CA ILE A 170 8.63 8.96 -13.69
C ILE A 170 7.80 7.81 -13.13
N ASN A 171 6.87 8.12 -12.23
CA ASN A 171 5.96 7.12 -11.67
C ASN A 171 4.61 7.16 -12.39
N THR A 172 4.17 6.02 -12.91
CA THR A 172 2.90 5.91 -13.65
C THR A 172 1.82 5.19 -12.83
N ASN A 173 0.56 5.37 -13.21
CA ASN A 173 -0.60 4.72 -12.60
C ASN A 173 -1.65 4.27 -13.64
N PHE A 174 -1.23 3.81 -14.82
CA PHE A 174 -2.13 3.49 -15.95
C PHE A 174 -2.65 2.05 -15.93
N SER A 175 -2.73 1.39 -14.77
CA SER A 175 -3.23 0.01 -14.68
C SER A 175 -4.66 -0.16 -15.20
N ASP A 176 -5.46 0.90 -15.21
CA ASP A 176 -6.83 0.92 -15.75
C ASP A 176 -6.89 0.73 -17.26
N VAL A 177 -5.89 1.22 -18.00
CA VAL A 177 -5.87 1.27 -19.47
C VAL A 177 -4.70 0.52 -20.11
N ASN A 178 -3.67 0.21 -19.33
CA ASN A 178 -2.48 -0.55 -19.70
C ASN A 178 -2.20 -1.72 -18.72
N PRO A 179 -3.17 -2.61 -18.41
CA PRO A 179 -2.95 -3.69 -17.45
C PRO A 179 -2.03 -4.81 -17.98
N TYR A 180 -1.15 -5.34 -17.14
CA TYR A 180 -0.39 -6.57 -17.43
C TYR A 180 -1.31 -7.81 -17.51
N ILE A 181 -2.27 -7.91 -16.59
CA ILE A 181 -3.33 -8.94 -16.62
C ILE A 181 -4.62 -8.26 -17.08
N PRO A 182 -5.17 -8.60 -18.26
CA PRO A 182 -6.29 -7.86 -18.83
C PRO A 182 -7.54 -7.76 -17.93
N SER A 183 -7.78 -8.74 -17.06
CA SER A 183 -8.90 -8.69 -16.12
C SER A 183 -8.75 -7.66 -15.00
N VAL A 184 -7.54 -7.14 -14.78
CA VAL A 184 -7.25 -6.14 -13.74
C VAL A 184 -7.67 -4.73 -14.16
N GLY A 185 -7.60 -4.43 -15.45
CA GLY A 185 -7.92 -3.10 -15.98
C GLY A 185 -9.39 -2.72 -15.82
N LEU A 186 -9.72 -1.52 -16.29
CA LEU A 186 -11.03 -0.89 -16.10
C LEU A 186 -12.12 -1.59 -16.92
N PHE A 187 -11.76 -2.03 -18.13
CA PHE A 187 -12.62 -2.82 -19.00
C PHE A 187 -11.91 -4.09 -19.46
N LEU A 188 -12.67 -5.18 -19.57
CA LEU A 188 -12.21 -6.40 -20.19
C LEU A 188 -12.01 -6.20 -21.70
N PRO A 189 -10.94 -6.76 -22.31
CA PRO A 189 -10.80 -6.74 -23.76
C PRO A 189 -12.00 -7.44 -24.42
N THR A 190 -12.61 -6.79 -25.42
CA THR A 190 -13.63 -7.42 -26.26
C THR A 190 -13.08 -7.65 -27.67
N LYS A 191 -13.32 -8.83 -28.24
CA LYS A 191 -13.05 -9.13 -29.65
C LYS A 191 -14.21 -8.72 -30.57
N ALA A 192 -15.37 -8.37 -30.00
CA ALA A 192 -16.57 -8.00 -30.73
C ALA A 192 -16.94 -6.55 -30.38
N PRO A 193 -16.70 -5.58 -31.28
CA PRO A 193 -17.02 -4.16 -31.06
C PRO A 193 -18.51 -3.90 -30.80
N SER A 194 -19.38 -4.80 -31.27
CA SER A 194 -20.83 -4.71 -31.13
C SER A 194 -21.37 -5.09 -29.74
N LYS A 195 -20.55 -5.65 -28.85
CA LYS A 195 -20.97 -5.99 -27.48
C LYS A 195 -20.59 -4.88 -26.50
N PRO A 196 -21.46 -4.54 -25.53
CA PRO A 196 -21.15 -3.56 -24.51
C PRO A 196 -19.90 -4.00 -23.73
N ALA A 197 -18.97 -3.05 -23.53
CA ALA A 197 -17.75 -3.29 -22.80
C ALA A 197 -18.08 -3.72 -21.36
N ARG A 198 -17.48 -4.83 -20.92
CA ARG A 198 -17.66 -5.33 -19.56
C ARG A 198 -16.58 -4.74 -18.66
N LEU A 199 -16.96 -4.32 -17.46
CA LEU A 199 -16.01 -3.83 -16.46
C LEU A 199 -15.05 -4.94 -16.03
N GLY A 200 -13.77 -4.59 -15.94
CA GLY A 200 -12.75 -5.41 -15.31
C GLY A 200 -12.68 -5.14 -13.80
N GLN A 201 -11.64 -5.65 -13.14
CA GLN A 201 -11.56 -5.63 -11.69
C GLN A 201 -11.49 -4.22 -11.09
N SER A 202 -10.80 -3.28 -11.75
CA SER A 202 -10.73 -1.90 -11.24
C SER A 202 -12.04 -1.12 -11.44
N GLY A 203 -12.87 -1.54 -12.39
CA GLY A 203 -14.19 -0.95 -12.64
C GLY A 203 -15.33 -1.50 -11.79
N ILE A 204 -15.11 -2.55 -10.99
CA ILE A 204 -16.18 -3.16 -10.17
C ILE A 204 -16.74 -2.11 -9.21
N GLY A 205 -18.04 -1.82 -9.27
CA GLY A 205 -18.70 -0.87 -8.37
C GLY A 205 -18.73 0.57 -8.87
N MET A 206 -18.17 0.84 -10.05
CA MET A 206 -18.32 2.12 -10.75
C MET A 206 -19.56 2.12 -11.65
N SER A 207 -20.16 3.29 -11.86
CA SER A 207 -21.12 3.46 -12.95
C SER A 207 -20.41 3.33 -14.30
N LYS A 208 -21.16 2.97 -15.34
CA LYS A 208 -20.58 2.78 -16.67
C LYS A 208 -20.05 4.10 -17.23
N GLU A 209 -20.81 5.17 -17.03
CA GLU A 209 -20.50 6.54 -17.47
C GLU A 209 -19.22 7.04 -16.82
N PHE A 210 -19.07 6.82 -15.50
CA PHE A 210 -17.83 7.16 -14.79
C PHE A 210 -16.64 6.35 -15.33
N ALA A 211 -16.81 5.03 -15.50
CA ALA A 211 -15.73 4.17 -15.98
C ALA A 211 -15.30 4.56 -17.41
N GLU A 212 -16.23 4.90 -18.30
CA GLU A 212 -15.93 5.35 -19.66
C GLU A 212 -15.17 6.68 -19.66
N GLY A 213 -15.60 7.64 -18.83
CA GLY A 213 -14.91 8.93 -18.69
C GLY A 213 -13.50 8.78 -18.09
N LEU A 214 -13.34 7.97 -17.04
CA LEU A 214 -12.04 7.69 -16.43
C LEU A 214 -11.10 7.00 -17.42
N ARG A 215 -11.62 6.05 -18.22
CA ARG A 215 -10.85 5.40 -19.28
C ARG A 215 -10.35 6.39 -20.31
N ALA A 216 -11.23 7.28 -20.79
CA ALA A 216 -10.87 8.30 -21.78
C ALA A 216 -9.77 9.21 -21.23
N HIS A 217 -9.93 9.71 -20.01
CA HIS A 217 -8.93 10.54 -19.34
C HIS A 217 -7.58 9.84 -19.20
N LYS A 218 -7.57 8.61 -18.64
CA LYS A 218 -6.33 7.84 -18.46
C LYS A 218 -5.63 7.49 -19.77
N LEU A 219 -6.38 7.29 -20.86
CA LEU A 219 -5.79 7.07 -22.19
C LEU A 219 -5.12 8.35 -22.72
N SER A 220 -5.75 9.51 -22.57
CA SER A 220 -5.14 10.78 -22.98
C SER A 220 -3.86 11.07 -22.20
N VAL A 221 -3.88 10.91 -20.87
CA VAL A 221 -2.68 11.11 -20.04
C VAL A 221 -1.57 10.09 -20.39
N LEU A 222 -1.93 8.85 -20.74
CA LEU A 222 -0.95 7.87 -21.22
C LEU A 222 -0.28 8.33 -22.52
N GLU A 223 -1.04 8.91 -23.45
CA GLU A 223 -0.48 9.50 -24.68
C GLU A 223 0.44 10.69 -24.38
N ASP A 224 0.09 11.54 -23.42
CA ASP A 224 0.95 12.62 -22.94
C ASP A 224 2.28 12.06 -22.41
N PHE A 225 2.24 10.99 -21.60
CA PHE A 225 3.44 10.36 -21.04
C PHE A 225 4.31 9.66 -22.10
N LYS A 226 3.70 9.10 -23.15
CA LYS A 226 4.43 8.51 -24.28
C LYS A 226 5.30 9.55 -25.02
N GLN A 227 4.84 10.80 -25.08
CA GLN A 227 5.58 11.91 -25.69
C GLN A 227 6.57 12.52 -24.70
N LEU A 228 6.15 12.67 -23.44
CA LEU A 228 6.94 13.27 -22.37
C LEU A 228 8.28 12.56 -22.14
N ILE A 229 8.28 11.23 -22.09
CA ILE A 229 9.48 10.45 -21.73
C ILE A 229 10.66 10.75 -22.68
N PRO A 230 10.51 10.66 -24.02
CA PRO A 230 11.56 11.08 -24.96
C PRO A 230 11.93 12.57 -24.86
N MET A 231 10.95 13.45 -24.65
CA MET A 231 11.22 14.90 -24.55
C MET A 231 12.09 15.23 -23.33
N LEU A 232 11.85 14.57 -22.18
CA LEU A 232 12.70 14.70 -21.00
C LEU A 232 14.13 14.21 -21.25
N GLU A 233 14.29 13.06 -21.91
CA GLU A 233 15.63 12.52 -22.23
C GLU A 233 16.44 13.48 -23.13
N GLN A 234 15.75 14.16 -24.06
CA GLN A 234 16.36 15.14 -24.97
C GLN A 234 16.71 16.46 -24.27
N ALA A 235 15.82 16.97 -23.42
CA ALA A 235 16.03 18.24 -22.73
C ALA A 235 17.07 18.16 -21.60
N PHE A 236 17.25 16.99 -20.99
CA PHE A 236 18.18 16.76 -19.89
C PHE A 236 19.20 15.68 -20.25
N PRO A 237 20.16 15.96 -21.15
CA PRO A 237 21.08 14.96 -21.69
C PRO A 237 22.03 14.34 -20.65
N GLU A 238 22.27 15.03 -19.54
CA GLU A 238 23.14 14.58 -18.44
C GLU A 238 22.43 13.67 -17.43
N LEU A 239 21.11 13.50 -17.55
CA LEU A 239 20.32 12.75 -16.58
C LEU A 239 19.82 11.43 -17.17
N THR A 240 19.76 10.41 -16.31
CA THR A 240 19.01 9.19 -16.60
C THR A 240 17.51 9.43 -16.37
N ILE A 241 16.65 8.87 -17.22
CA ILE A 241 15.20 8.89 -17.02
C ILE A 241 14.75 7.51 -16.55
N ILE A 242 14.40 7.40 -15.28
CA ILE A 242 13.85 6.16 -14.72
C ILE A 242 12.34 6.20 -14.84
N VAL A 243 11.77 5.34 -15.69
CA VAL A 243 10.33 5.13 -15.75
C VAL A 243 9.98 3.93 -14.88
N ARG A 244 9.08 4.16 -13.94
CA ARG A 244 8.67 3.18 -12.96
C ARG A 244 7.17 2.85 -13.05
N PRO A 245 6.81 1.86 -13.89
CA PRO A 245 5.42 1.45 -14.04
C PRO A 245 4.81 0.91 -12.75
N HIS A 246 3.52 1.16 -12.53
CA HIS A 246 2.81 0.49 -11.44
C HIS A 246 2.88 -1.04 -11.62
N PRO A 247 2.99 -1.86 -10.55
CA PRO A 247 3.20 -3.31 -10.68
C PRO A 247 2.14 -4.08 -11.48
N SER A 248 0.94 -3.50 -11.63
CA SER A 248 -0.14 -4.09 -12.43
C SER A 248 -0.14 -3.64 -13.90
N GLU A 249 0.81 -2.81 -14.33
CA GLU A 249 0.90 -2.31 -15.71
C GLU A 249 1.73 -3.21 -16.63
N SER A 250 1.38 -3.24 -17.91
CA SER A 250 2.19 -3.87 -18.94
C SER A 250 3.42 -3.01 -19.26
N TYR A 251 4.57 -3.67 -19.33
CA TYR A 251 5.85 -3.07 -19.70
C TYR A 251 5.98 -2.76 -21.19
N GLN A 252 5.07 -3.30 -22.03
CA GLN A 252 5.23 -3.29 -23.48
C GLN A 252 5.35 -1.88 -24.07
N ILE A 253 4.46 -0.96 -23.67
CA ILE A 253 4.46 0.43 -24.16
C ILE A 253 5.77 1.13 -23.76
N TYR A 254 6.21 0.93 -22.51
CA TYR A 254 7.43 1.54 -21.99
C TYR A 254 8.69 1.02 -22.68
N HIS A 255 8.77 -0.27 -22.98
CA HIS A 255 9.89 -0.81 -23.76
C HIS A 255 9.92 -0.28 -25.19
N GLN A 256 8.75 -0.04 -25.81
CA GLN A 256 8.70 0.57 -27.14
C GLN A 256 9.19 2.02 -27.15
N ILE A 257 8.92 2.77 -26.08
CA ILE A 257 9.47 4.12 -25.89
C ILE A 257 10.98 4.02 -25.66
N ALA A 258 11.41 3.21 -24.69
CA ALA A 258 12.82 3.05 -24.33
C ALA A 258 13.69 2.56 -25.50
N ALA A 259 13.15 1.77 -26.43
CA ALA A 259 13.88 1.33 -27.62
C ALA A 259 14.32 2.47 -28.55
N LYS A 260 13.74 3.68 -28.40
CA LYS A 260 14.08 4.88 -29.16
C LYS A 260 14.95 5.86 -28.35
N CYS A 261 15.29 5.49 -27.12
CA CYS A 261 16.00 6.32 -26.16
C CYS A 261 17.27 5.60 -25.70
N SER A 262 18.30 6.36 -25.37
CA SER A 262 19.59 5.87 -24.89
C SER A 262 19.70 5.84 -23.36
N ARG A 263 18.97 6.73 -22.66
CA ARG A 263 19.06 6.96 -21.20
C ARG A 263 17.74 6.70 -20.46
N VAL A 264 16.78 6.04 -21.10
CA VAL A 264 15.51 5.67 -20.48
C VAL A 264 15.60 4.24 -19.94
N VAL A 265 15.37 4.07 -18.64
CA VAL A 265 15.37 2.75 -17.96
C VAL A 265 13.97 2.44 -17.45
N ILE A 266 13.47 1.25 -17.77
CA ILE A 266 12.16 0.77 -17.31
C ILE A 266 12.35 -0.25 -16.19
N THR A 267 11.81 0.01 -14.99
CA THR A 267 11.93 -0.90 -13.85
C THR A 267 10.83 -0.64 -12.83
N ASN A 268 10.38 -1.65 -12.07
CA ASN A 268 9.54 -1.43 -10.88
C ASN A 268 10.11 -2.12 -9.63
N GLN A 269 11.40 -2.43 -9.65
CA GLN A 269 12.06 -3.23 -8.61
C GLN A 269 12.13 -2.53 -7.26
N GLY A 270 12.06 -3.33 -6.19
CA GLY A 270 12.24 -2.87 -4.80
C GLY A 270 11.13 -1.94 -4.30
N ASN A 271 11.27 -1.44 -3.07
CA ASN A 271 10.36 -0.43 -2.50
C ASN A 271 10.42 0.88 -3.30
N VAL A 272 9.39 1.74 -3.24
CA VAL A 272 9.40 3.06 -3.90
C VAL A 272 10.20 4.11 -3.14
N ILE A 273 10.26 4.01 -1.81
CA ILE A 273 10.93 4.99 -0.96
C ILE A 273 12.41 5.20 -1.34
N PRO A 274 13.24 4.14 -1.54
CA PRO A 274 14.63 4.34 -1.97
C PRO A 274 14.75 5.07 -3.31
N TRP A 275 13.82 4.84 -4.24
CA TRP A 275 13.86 5.50 -5.55
C TRP A 275 13.47 6.98 -5.45
N LEU A 276 12.51 7.31 -4.58
CA LEU A 276 12.17 8.70 -4.29
C LEU A 276 13.37 9.43 -3.68
N LEU A 277 14.00 8.85 -2.66
CA LEU A 277 15.15 9.43 -1.97
C LEU A 277 16.41 9.54 -2.85
N ALA A 278 16.54 8.68 -3.86
CA ALA A 278 17.66 8.72 -4.81
C ALA A 278 17.43 9.70 -5.98
N ALA A 279 16.18 9.99 -6.34
CA ALA A 279 15.85 10.86 -7.47
C ALA A 279 16.12 12.35 -7.18
N LYS A 280 16.39 13.13 -8.25
CA LYS A 280 16.42 14.61 -8.15
C LYS A 280 15.03 15.21 -8.08
N ALA A 281 14.11 14.63 -8.85
CA ALA A 281 12.71 15.01 -8.89
C ALA A 281 11.88 13.82 -9.37
N MET A 282 10.60 13.81 -9.00
CA MET A 282 9.62 12.86 -9.51
C MET A 282 8.57 13.56 -10.36
N VAL A 283 8.25 12.98 -11.52
CA VAL A 283 7.13 13.38 -12.37
C VAL A 283 6.03 12.31 -12.31
N HIS A 284 4.77 12.72 -12.15
CA HIS A 284 3.63 11.81 -12.09
C HIS A 284 2.33 12.48 -12.58
N ASN A 285 1.22 11.72 -12.57
CA ASN A 285 -0.14 12.23 -12.73
C ASN A 285 -1.05 11.56 -11.68
N GLY A 286 -1.33 12.26 -10.56
CA GLY A 286 -2.24 11.76 -9.50
C GLY A 286 -1.90 10.39 -8.90
N CYS A 287 -0.62 10.03 -8.74
CA CYS A 287 -0.22 8.75 -8.13
C CYS A 287 0.02 8.93 -6.62
N THR A 288 -0.31 7.95 -5.78
CA THR A 288 -0.07 8.01 -4.32
C THR A 288 1.39 8.30 -3.97
N THR A 289 2.32 7.94 -4.84
CA THR A 289 3.75 8.24 -4.69
C THR A 289 4.05 9.74 -4.66
N GLY A 290 3.18 10.60 -5.21
CA GLY A 290 3.25 12.07 -5.08
C GLY A 290 3.14 12.54 -3.63
N LEU A 291 2.25 11.93 -2.85
CA LEU A 291 2.17 12.19 -1.41
C LEU A 291 3.40 11.65 -0.69
N GLU A 292 3.84 10.43 -1.01
CA GLU A 292 5.03 9.84 -0.38
C GLU A 292 6.27 10.71 -0.66
N ALA A 293 6.42 11.26 -1.87
CA ALA A 293 7.49 12.20 -2.23
C ALA A 293 7.42 13.49 -1.41
N TYR A 294 6.22 14.08 -1.26
CA TYR A 294 6.00 15.27 -0.44
C TYR A 294 6.49 15.04 1.00
N VAL A 295 6.07 13.94 1.64
CA VAL A 295 6.46 13.61 3.02
C VAL A 295 7.96 13.28 3.15
N LEU A 296 8.60 12.84 2.07
CA LEU A 296 10.04 12.56 2.02
C LEU A 296 10.90 13.79 1.69
N ASP A 297 10.29 14.97 1.51
CA ASP A 297 10.93 16.20 1.04
C ASP A 297 11.60 16.03 -0.34
N VAL A 298 10.99 15.22 -1.21
CA VAL A 298 11.44 15.02 -2.59
C VAL A 298 10.60 15.88 -3.54
N PRO A 299 11.21 16.71 -4.41
CA PRO A 299 10.47 17.50 -5.39
C PRO A 299 9.59 16.62 -6.28
N ALA A 300 8.29 16.88 -6.26
CA ALA A 300 7.30 16.17 -7.06
C ALA A 300 6.54 17.14 -7.97
N ILE A 301 6.34 16.72 -9.22
CA ILE A 301 5.68 17.52 -10.25
C ILE A 301 4.56 16.67 -10.86
N SER A 302 3.33 17.18 -10.77
CA SER A 302 2.17 16.61 -11.45
C SER A 302 2.07 17.20 -12.85
N TYR A 303 2.32 16.37 -13.85
CA TYR A 303 2.18 16.73 -15.27
C TYR A 303 0.71 16.61 -15.68
N LEU A 304 0.09 17.75 -16.03
CA LEU A 304 -1.34 17.93 -16.28
C LEU A 304 -1.62 18.48 -17.68
N ALA A 305 -0.85 18.04 -18.69
CA ALA A 305 -1.04 18.47 -20.09
C ALA A 305 -2.47 18.23 -20.59
N THR A 306 -3.04 17.05 -20.35
CA THR A 306 -4.47 16.83 -20.45
C THR A 306 -5.12 16.92 -19.07
N LEU A 307 -5.57 18.12 -18.68
CA LEU A 307 -6.28 18.34 -17.41
C LEU A 307 -7.77 17.96 -17.51
N ASN A 308 -8.23 17.17 -16.55
CA ASN A 308 -9.64 17.04 -16.21
C ASN A 308 -9.83 17.28 -14.71
N LYS A 309 -10.43 18.43 -14.36
CA LYS A 309 -10.60 18.84 -12.95
C LYS A 309 -11.27 17.77 -12.08
N TYR A 310 -12.26 17.07 -12.63
CA TYR A 310 -12.95 16.04 -11.87
C TYR A 310 -12.03 14.85 -11.56
N TYR A 311 -11.26 14.34 -12.52
CA TYR A 311 -10.38 13.19 -12.28
C TYR A 311 -9.08 13.56 -11.56
N ASP A 312 -8.51 14.73 -11.86
CA ASP A 312 -7.19 15.15 -11.35
C ASP A 312 -7.26 15.91 -10.01
N TYR A 313 -8.42 16.45 -9.63
CA TYR A 313 -8.64 17.11 -8.34
C TYR A 313 -9.68 16.43 -7.46
N ASP A 314 -10.90 16.22 -7.97
CA ASP A 314 -12.02 15.76 -7.14
C ASP A 314 -11.97 14.25 -6.88
N PHE A 315 -11.49 13.47 -7.85
CA PHE A 315 -11.45 12.02 -7.73
C PHE A 315 -10.29 11.56 -6.87
N GLN A 316 -9.04 11.82 -7.25
CA GLN A 316 -7.85 11.40 -6.48
C GLN A 316 -6.78 12.50 -6.46
N GLY A 317 -7.20 13.74 -6.18
CA GLY A 317 -6.33 14.90 -6.35
C GLY A 317 -5.34 15.21 -5.24
N LEU A 318 -5.32 14.46 -4.13
CA LEU A 318 -4.40 14.76 -3.03
C LEU A 318 -2.92 14.78 -3.48
N PRO A 319 -2.41 13.79 -4.24
CA PRO A 319 -1.03 13.86 -4.75
C PRO A 319 -0.78 15.05 -5.67
N THR A 320 -1.77 15.45 -6.46
CA THR A 320 -1.69 16.62 -7.35
C THR A 320 -1.56 17.91 -6.54
N LYS A 321 -2.36 18.06 -5.48
CA LYS A 321 -2.36 19.24 -4.60
C LYS A 321 -1.06 19.39 -3.81
N LEU A 322 -0.44 18.26 -3.44
CA LEU A 322 0.84 18.23 -2.73
C LEU A 322 2.07 18.42 -3.63
N SER A 323 1.89 18.41 -4.96
CA SER A 323 3.01 18.55 -5.91
C SER A 323 3.03 19.95 -6.56
N TYR A 324 4.14 20.29 -7.20
CA TYR A 324 4.13 21.34 -8.21
C TYR A 324 3.26 20.88 -9.38
N GLN A 325 2.62 21.83 -10.07
CA GLN A 325 1.73 21.53 -11.19
C GLN A 325 2.27 22.22 -12.44
N CYS A 326 2.25 21.51 -13.56
CA CYS A 326 2.58 22.06 -14.88
C CYS A 326 1.60 21.52 -15.93
N PHE A 327 1.32 22.35 -16.93
CA PHE A 327 0.28 22.11 -17.93
C PHE A 327 0.83 21.91 -19.34
N ASN A 328 2.15 21.98 -19.51
CA ASN A 328 2.86 21.71 -20.75
C ASN A 328 4.33 21.36 -20.43
N PHE A 329 5.08 20.98 -21.47
CA PHE A 329 6.45 20.54 -21.32
C PHE A 329 7.39 21.69 -20.94
N GLU A 330 7.13 22.90 -21.43
CA GLU A 330 7.95 24.09 -21.17
C GLU A 330 7.94 24.42 -19.67
N GLU A 331 6.76 24.47 -19.05
CA GLU A 331 6.60 24.65 -17.60
C GLU A 331 7.27 23.53 -16.82
N LEU A 332 7.13 22.27 -17.26
CA LEU A 332 7.79 21.14 -16.62
C LEU A 332 9.32 21.28 -16.66
N ALA A 333 9.87 21.64 -17.82
CA ALA A 333 11.30 21.79 -18.03
C ALA A 333 11.86 22.96 -17.20
N GLU A 334 11.10 24.05 -17.06
CA GLU A 334 11.45 25.19 -16.22
C GLU A 334 11.53 24.79 -14.74
N ILE A 335 10.48 24.14 -14.22
CA ILE A 335 10.43 23.68 -12.83
C ILE A 335 11.57 22.68 -12.55
N LEU A 336 11.78 21.70 -13.42
CA LEU A 336 12.88 20.74 -13.31
C LEU A 336 14.24 21.46 -13.32
N SER A 337 14.44 22.45 -14.18
CA SER A 337 15.69 23.20 -14.23
C SER A 337 15.97 23.96 -12.93
N GLN A 338 14.96 24.58 -12.31
CA GLN A 338 15.10 25.24 -11.02
C GLN A 338 15.42 24.25 -9.89
N ILE A 339 14.75 23.08 -9.88
CA ILE A 339 15.05 22.00 -8.93
C ILE A 339 16.50 21.52 -9.08
N LEU A 340 16.94 21.26 -10.31
CA LEU A 340 18.29 20.76 -10.59
C LEU A 340 19.40 21.78 -10.22
N LYS A 341 19.10 23.08 -10.29
CA LYS A 341 19.98 24.16 -9.82
C LYS A 341 19.97 24.33 -8.30
N GLY A 342 19.07 23.66 -7.58
CA GLY A 342 18.85 23.83 -6.14
C GLY A 342 18.11 25.12 -5.78
N GLU A 343 17.47 25.78 -6.75
CA GLU A 343 16.66 27.00 -6.55
C GLU A 343 15.27 26.64 -5.99
N MET A 344 14.82 25.40 -6.20
CA MET A 344 13.52 24.90 -5.75
C MET A 344 13.66 23.53 -5.08
N GLY A 345 13.04 23.38 -3.90
CA GLY A 345 13.00 22.14 -3.13
C GLY A 345 11.71 21.35 -3.37
N ALA A 346 11.29 20.56 -2.38
CA ALA A 346 9.94 20.01 -2.36
C ALA A 346 8.90 21.13 -2.25
N ALA A 347 7.71 20.91 -2.80
CA ALA A 347 6.63 21.87 -2.70
C ALA A 347 6.32 22.16 -1.23
N ASP A 348 6.25 23.43 -0.85
CA ASP A 348 5.99 23.88 0.52
C ASP A 348 4.73 24.76 0.58
N GLY A 349 4.50 25.39 1.72
CA GLY A 349 3.38 26.32 1.95
C GLY A 349 2.33 25.78 2.91
N GLN A 350 1.68 26.72 3.62
CA GLN A 350 0.74 26.40 4.70
C GLN A 350 -0.44 25.54 4.22
N GLU A 351 -0.98 25.79 3.02
CA GLU A 351 -2.10 24.99 2.48
C GLU A 351 -1.72 23.51 2.32
N ARG A 352 -0.52 23.22 1.83
CA ARG A 352 -0.04 21.83 1.69
C ARG A 352 0.23 21.19 3.04
N GLN A 353 0.75 21.98 3.99
CA GLN A 353 0.96 21.52 5.37
C GLN A 353 -0.37 21.16 6.04
N ASP A 354 -1.37 22.03 5.93
CA ASP A 354 -2.71 21.78 6.48
C ASP A 354 -3.35 20.53 5.84
N LEU A 355 -3.17 20.35 4.53
CA LEU A 355 -3.62 19.15 3.82
C LEU A 355 -2.94 17.89 4.37
N ILE A 356 -1.60 17.85 4.46
CA ILE A 356 -0.93 16.64 4.93
C ILE A 356 -1.26 16.33 6.39
N ASP A 357 -1.42 17.34 7.25
CA ASP A 357 -1.77 17.16 8.66
C ASP A 357 -3.19 16.61 8.84
N TYR A 358 -4.11 16.96 7.94
CA TYR A 358 -5.46 16.41 7.92
C TYR A 358 -5.49 14.93 7.50
N PHE A 359 -4.68 14.54 6.51
CA PHE A 359 -4.67 13.19 5.94
C PHE A 359 -3.73 12.20 6.66
N LEU A 360 -2.61 12.68 7.20
CA LEU A 360 -1.54 11.84 7.74
C LEU A 360 -1.17 12.24 9.17
N THR A 361 -1.58 11.41 10.12
CA THR A 361 -1.15 11.48 11.51
C THR A 361 0.16 10.72 11.73
N ALA A 362 0.82 11.02 12.85
CA ALA A 362 2.07 10.38 13.31
C ALA A 362 3.32 10.74 12.51
N GLN A 363 3.31 11.91 11.87
CA GLN A 363 4.49 12.48 11.21
C GLN A 363 5.63 12.81 12.20
N LYS A 364 5.29 13.10 13.47
CA LYS A 364 6.23 13.39 14.57
C LYS A 364 5.77 12.73 15.87
N GLY A 365 6.67 12.62 16.86
CA GLY A 365 6.38 12.06 18.19
C GLY A 365 6.30 10.52 18.18
N PRO A 366 5.42 9.88 18.95
CA PRO A 366 5.27 8.42 18.92
C PRO A 366 4.95 7.90 17.51
N LEU A 367 5.52 6.76 17.12
CA LEU A 367 5.27 6.10 15.83
C LEU A 367 3.79 5.65 15.73
N ALA A 368 3.27 5.55 14.51
CA ALA A 368 1.95 4.95 14.29
C ALA A 368 1.90 3.51 14.81
N CYS A 369 2.99 2.76 14.64
CA CYS A 369 3.15 1.43 15.22
C CYS A 369 2.98 1.43 16.75
N GLU A 370 3.56 2.41 17.45
CA GLU A 370 3.44 2.54 18.91
C GLU A 370 2.01 2.88 19.31
N ARG A 371 1.40 3.87 18.64
CA ARG A 371 0.00 4.27 18.89
C ARG A 371 -0.98 3.11 18.70
N ILE A 372 -0.77 2.29 17.67
CA ILE A 372 -1.57 1.08 17.44
C ILE A 372 -1.40 0.10 18.60
N VAL A 373 -0.17 -0.18 19.02
CA VAL A 373 0.09 -1.10 20.14
C VAL A 373 -0.47 -0.56 21.45
N ASP A 374 -0.37 0.75 21.72
CA ASP A 374 -0.96 1.39 22.89
C ASP A 374 -2.49 1.18 22.94
N VAL A 375 -3.18 1.30 21.81
CA VAL A 375 -4.63 0.98 21.71
C VAL A 375 -4.89 -0.50 22.01
N LEU A 376 -4.05 -1.42 21.52
CA LEU A 376 -4.21 -2.85 21.78
C LEU A 376 -3.98 -3.18 23.27
N GLU A 377 -3.01 -2.54 23.91
CA GLU A 377 -2.74 -2.66 25.35
C GLU A 377 -3.89 -2.11 26.19
N ALA A 378 -4.37 -0.90 25.86
CA ALA A 378 -5.51 -0.26 26.52
C ALA A 378 -6.79 -1.08 26.40
N SER A 379 -6.93 -1.84 25.31
CA SER A 379 -8.03 -2.77 25.07
C SER A 379 -7.87 -4.11 25.81
N GLY A 380 -6.80 -4.28 26.60
CA GLY A 380 -6.56 -5.45 27.45
C GLY A 380 -5.91 -6.65 26.75
N TYR A 381 -5.53 -6.52 25.47
CA TYR A 381 -5.02 -7.66 24.70
C TYR A 381 -3.62 -8.12 25.13
N SER A 382 -2.84 -7.27 25.80
CA SER A 382 -1.57 -7.66 26.42
C SER A 382 -1.77 -8.53 27.66
N LYS A 383 -2.94 -8.43 28.31
CA LYS A 383 -3.24 -9.13 29.57
C LYS A 383 -3.96 -10.45 29.37
N GLY A 384 -4.63 -10.67 28.24
CA GLY A 384 -5.39 -11.89 28.00
C GLY A 384 -5.81 -12.10 26.56
N GLN A 385 -6.19 -13.34 26.26
CA GLN A 385 -6.75 -13.72 24.96
C GLN A 385 -8.24 -13.36 24.86
N PRO A 386 -8.77 -13.13 23.64
CA PRO A 386 -10.19 -12.94 23.45
C PRO A 386 -11.02 -14.14 23.96
N PRO A 387 -12.32 -13.92 24.25
CA PRO A 387 -13.18 -14.94 24.78
C PRO A 387 -13.30 -16.14 23.83
N ALA A 388 -13.34 -17.34 24.42
CA ALA A 388 -13.58 -18.57 23.68
C ALA A 388 -14.96 -18.55 23.02
N LYS A 389 -15.09 -19.21 21.87
CA LYS A 389 -16.38 -19.51 21.26
C LYS A 389 -16.88 -20.88 21.71
N PRO A 390 -18.20 -21.13 21.69
CA PRO A 390 -18.74 -22.47 21.92
C PRO A 390 -18.06 -23.50 21.03
N LEU A 391 -17.82 -24.72 21.54
CA LEU A 391 -17.04 -25.75 20.84
C LEU A 391 -17.55 -26.03 19.43
N GLY A 392 -18.86 -26.10 19.22
CA GLY A 392 -19.45 -26.30 17.90
C GLY A 392 -19.14 -25.17 16.91
N VAL A 393 -19.14 -23.91 17.39
CA VAL A 393 -18.80 -22.73 16.57
C VAL A 393 -17.31 -22.76 16.21
N TYR A 394 -16.45 -23.10 17.17
CA TYR A 394 -15.02 -23.27 16.94
C TYR A 394 -14.74 -24.37 15.92
N LEU A 395 -15.35 -25.55 16.06
CA LEU A 395 -15.19 -26.67 15.14
C LEU A 395 -15.64 -26.33 13.71
N GLN A 396 -16.73 -25.57 13.56
CA GLN A 396 -17.13 -25.03 12.24
C GLN A 396 -16.07 -24.11 11.65
N GLY A 397 -15.53 -23.17 12.44
CA GLY A 397 -14.45 -22.28 12.01
C GLY A 397 -13.19 -23.04 11.61
N TRP A 398 -12.83 -24.06 12.39
CA TRP A 398 -11.70 -24.95 12.11
C TRP A 398 -11.89 -25.71 10.79
N LEU A 399 -13.06 -26.33 10.59
CA LEU A 399 -13.38 -27.06 9.38
C LEU A 399 -13.36 -26.15 8.15
N PHE A 400 -13.99 -24.97 8.23
CA PHE A 400 -13.98 -23.99 7.15
C PHE A 400 -12.57 -23.47 6.84
N THR A 401 -11.71 -23.35 7.85
CA THR A 401 -10.29 -23.02 7.63
C THR A 401 -9.60 -24.09 6.80
N LYS A 402 -9.74 -25.37 7.18
CA LYS A 402 -9.11 -26.49 6.46
C LYS A 402 -9.64 -26.62 5.03
N LEU A 403 -10.96 -26.50 4.84
CA LEU A 403 -11.58 -26.50 3.50
C LEU A 403 -11.09 -25.33 2.65
N LYS A 404 -11.11 -24.10 3.18
CA LYS A 404 -10.66 -22.91 2.46
C LYS A 404 -9.17 -23.02 2.10
N ALA A 405 -8.33 -23.46 3.03
CA ALA A 405 -6.90 -23.68 2.78
C ALA A 405 -6.66 -24.73 1.69
N GLY A 406 -7.38 -25.87 1.73
CA GLY A 406 -7.31 -26.90 0.69
C GLY A 406 -7.71 -26.37 -0.68
N LEU A 407 -8.83 -25.66 -0.77
CA LEU A 407 -9.30 -25.04 -2.01
C LEU A 407 -8.33 -23.98 -2.54
N THR A 408 -7.82 -23.09 -1.69
CA THR A 408 -6.84 -22.07 -2.11
C THR A 408 -5.55 -22.72 -2.59
N ASN A 409 -5.04 -23.76 -1.91
CA ASN A 409 -3.87 -24.51 -2.36
C ASN A 409 -4.11 -25.19 -3.72
N LEU A 410 -5.32 -25.69 -3.98
CA LEU A 410 -5.70 -26.24 -5.28
C LEU A 410 -5.73 -25.14 -6.35
N TYR A 411 -6.34 -23.99 -6.06
CA TYR A 411 -6.40 -22.85 -6.99
C TYR A 411 -5.03 -22.23 -7.26
N MET A 412 -4.08 -22.30 -6.32
CA MET A 412 -2.69 -21.88 -6.53
C MET A 412 -2.00 -22.67 -7.64
N ARG A 413 -2.47 -23.90 -7.94
CA ARG A 413 -1.95 -24.74 -9.03
C ARG A 413 -2.61 -24.47 -10.38
N ARG A 414 -3.65 -23.63 -10.44
CA ARG A 414 -4.42 -23.32 -11.65
C ARG A 414 -4.19 -21.88 -12.12
N PRO A 415 -4.40 -21.57 -13.41
CA PRO A 415 -4.42 -20.19 -13.90
C PRO A 415 -5.49 -19.35 -13.17
N GLY A 416 -5.17 -18.10 -12.85
CA GLY A 416 -6.08 -17.17 -12.18
C GLY A 416 -5.39 -16.26 -11.15
N PRO A 417 -6.14 -15.41 -10.45
CA PRO A 417 -5.59 -14.42 -9.51
C PRO A 417 -5.01 -15.04 -8.23
N ASN A 418 -5.31 -16.30 -7.95
CA ASN A 418 -4.74 -17.05 -6.82
C ASN A 418 -3.54 -17.92 -7.21
N ARG A 419 -3.09 -17.89 -8.48
CA ARG A 419 -1.98 -18.74 -8.97
C ARG A 419 -0.71 -18.49 -8.17
N LEU A 420 0.04 -19.56 -7.91
CA LEU A 420 1.29 -19.51 -7.14
C LEU A 420 2.30 -18.51 -7.73
N ALA A 421 2.41 -18.41 -9.05
CA ALA A 421 3.28 -17.42 -9.70
C ALA A 421 2.93 -15.97 -9.30
N TYR A 422 1.63 -15.64 -9.24
CA TYR A 422 1.17 -14.32 -8.83
C TYR A 422 1.37 -14.07 -7.33
N HIS A 423 1.21 -15.12 -6.50
CA HIS A 423 1.61 -15.05 -5.10
C HIS A 423 3.11 -14.77 -4.96
N ASN A 424 3.97 -15.56 -5.61
CA ASN A 424 5.43 -15.46 -5.51
C ASN A 424 5.97 -14.13 -6.05
N HIS A 425 5.26 -13.52 -7.02
CA HIS A 425 5.57 -12.18 -7.48
C HIS A 425 5.32 -11.10 -6.40
N ARG A 426 4.24 -11.21 -5.62
CA ARG A 426 3.89 -10.24 -4.56
C ARG A 426 4.59 -10.53 -3.22
N PHE A 427 4.84 -11.80 -2.94
CA PHE A 427 5.47 -12.30 -1.73
C PHE A 427 6.48 -13.40 -2.11
N PRO A 428 7.68 -13.02 -2.60
CA PRO A 428 8.74 -13.98 -2.86
C PRO A 428 9.16 -14.73 -1.59
N GLY A 429 9.98 -15.78 -1.73
CA GLY A 429 10.60 -16.40 -0.55
C GLY A 429 11.43 -15.36 0.19
N ILE A 430 11.31 -15.33 1.52
CA ILE A 430 12.17 -14.57 2.41
C ILE A 430 12.60 -15.50 3.53
N SER A 431 13.88 -15.46 3.88
CA SER A 431 14.51 -16.27 4.92
C SER A 431 14.33 -15.62 6.31
N VAL A 432 14.70 -16.35 7.36
CA VAL A 432 14.70 -15.79 8.73
C VAL A 432 15.80 -14.74 8.83
N GLU A 433 16.96 -15.05 8.26
CA GLU A 433 18.16 -14.23 8.24
C GLU A 433 17.90 -12.87 7.57
N GLU A 434 17.14 -12.84 6.46
CA GLU A 434 16.74 -11.58 5.80
C GLU A 434 15.80 -10.74 6.68
N ILE A 435 14.90 -11.37 7.45
CA ILE A 435 14.04 -10.64 8.39
C ILE A 435 14.86 -10.13 9.57
N GLU A 436 15.77 -10.94 10.11
CA GLU A 436 16.70 -10.53 11.17
C GLU A 436 17.58 -9.37 10.75
N GLN A 437 18.08 -9.36 9.51
CA GLN A 437 18.83 -8.22 8.95
C GLN A 437 17.98 -6.94 8.93
N LYS A 438 16.70 -7.03 8.53
CA LYS A 438 15.79 -5.88 8.55
C LYS A 438 15.51 -5.39 9.98
N ILE A 439 15.35 -6.31 10.93
CA ILE A 439 15.19 -5.98 12.36
C ILE A 439 16.46 -5.32 12.90
N ALA A 440 17.63 -5.84 12.57
CA ALA A 440 18.92 -5.27 12.98
C ALA A 440 19.08 -3.84 12.47
N ARG A 441 18.73 -3.55 11.21
CA ARG A 441 18.73 -2.17 10.70
C ARG A 441 17.81 -1.25 11.50
N PHE A 442 16.60 -1.69 11.84
CA PHE A 442 15.73 -0.91 12.73
C PHE A 442 16.34 -0.76 14.13
N GLY A 443 16.96 -1.81 14.66
CA GLY A 443 17.59 -1.78 15.99
C GLY A 443 18.78 -0.83 16.07
N ASP A 444 19.64 -0.82 15.05
CA ASP A 444 20.75 0.12 14.93
C ASP A 444 20.27 1.56 14.82
N LEU A 445 19.21 1.80 14.06
CA LEU A 445 18.64 3.12 13.81
C LEU A 445 17.91 3.68 15.03
N LEU A 446 17.06 2.86 15.64
CA LEU A 446 16.18 3.26 16.75
C LEU A 446 16.76 2.96 18.13
N LYS A 447 17.92 2.29 18.21
CA LYS A 447 18.55 1.81 19.44
C LYS A 447 17.60 0.95 20.27
N ARG A 448 16.91 0.02 19.60
CA ARG A 448 15.86 -0.86 20.15
C ARG A 448 15.99 -2.28 19.60
N PHE A 449 15.14 -3.19 20.06
CA PHE A 449 14.92 -4.51 19.46
C PHE A 449 16.05 -5.54 19.57
N ASP A 450 17.12 -5.29 20.35
CA ASP A 450 18.23 -6.25 20.56
C ASP A 450 17.79 -7.63 21.08
N LYS A 451 16.62 -7.70 21.73
CA LYS A 451 16.05 -8.93 22.29
C LYS A 451 15.08 -9.64 21.34
N ILE A 452 14.70 -8.99 20.24
CA ILE A 452 13.72 -9.54 19.31
C ILE A 452 14.32 -10.73 18.56
N LYS A 453 13.59 -11.84 18.56
CA LYS A 453 13.96 -13.09 17.89
C LYS A 453 12.93 -13.43 16.82
N VAL A 454 13.43 -13.99 15.72
CA VAL A 454 12.61 -14.48 14.61
C VAL A 454 12.74 -15.99 14.55
N ALA A 455 11.62 -16.69 14.39
CA ALA A 455 11.63 -18.13 14.19
C ALA A 455 10.68 -18.51 13.05
N PRO A 456 10.99 -19.56 12.26
CA PRO A 456 10.04 -20.09 11.30
C PRO A 456 8.82 -20.63 12.04
N TYR A 457 7.62 -20.32 11.52
CA TYR A 457 6.35 -20.85 12.07
C TYR A 457 5.66 -21.77 11.06
N ALA A 458 5.58 -21.34 9.80
CA ALA A 458 5.12 -22.15 8.67
C ALA A 458 5.73 -21.58 7.37
N LYS A 459 5.43 -22.20 6.23
CA LYS A 459 5.85 -21.66 4.93
C LYS A 459 5.37 -20.20 4.77
N HIS A 460 6.30 -19.28 4.55
CA HIS A 460 6.08 -17.83 4.45
C HIS A 460 5.44 -17.18 5.70
N VAL A 461 5.54 -17.80 6.87
CA VAL A 461 5.00 -17.28 8.14
C VAL A 461 6.05 -17.44 9.24
N PHE A 462 6.24 -16.38 10.01
CA PHE A 462 7.29 -16.25 11.01
C PHE A 462 6.66 -15.89 12.36
N ARG A 463 7.30 -16.35 13.42
CA ARG A 463 7.02 -15.95 14.79
C ARG A 463 8.05 -14.92 15.21
N ILE A 464 7.60 -13.79 15.75
CA ILE A 464 8.45 -12.72 16.29
C ILE A 464 8.10 -12.54 17.77
N SER A 465 9.11 -12.52 18.63
CA SER A 465 8.96 -12.39 20.09
C SER A 465 10.22 -11.78 20.73
N ALA A 466 10.08 -11.09 21.86
CA ALA A 466 11.19 -10.64 22.70
C ALA A 466 11.71 -11.74 23.64
#